data_AF-A0A7Y5MU04-F1
#
_entry.id   AF-A0A7Y5MU04-F1
#
_cell.length_a   1.000
_cell.length_b   1.000
_cell.length_c   1.000
_cell.angle_alpha   90.00
_cell.angle_beta   90.00
_cell.angle_gamma   90.00
#
_symmetry.space_group_name_H-M   'P 1'
#
loop_
_entity.id
_entity.type
_entity.pdbx_description
1 polymer ?
#
loop_
_entity_poly.entity_id
_entity_poly.type
_entity_poly.pdbx_seq_one_letter_code
_entity_poly.pdbx_strand_id
1 'polypeptide(L)'
;MEIPKPTEAELEILQILWQHGPSPVRFVNDKLNEQREVGYTTTLKLMQIMVDKGLAIRNTDQRSHIYEAAASEEATKTRLLDQF
;
A
#
# COMPACT_ATOMS: atom_id res chain seq x y z
N MET A 1 -11.73 0.71 16.09
CA MET A 1 -11.47 -0.07 14.86
C MET A 1 -9.97 -0.23 14.75
N GLU A 2 -9.47 -1.46 14.82
CA GLU A 2 -8.03 -1.73 14.79
C GLU A 2 -7.59 -1.91 13.34
N ILE A 3 -6.71 -1.03 12.87
CA ILE A 3 -6.05 -1.20 11.58
C ILE A 3 -5.02 -2.33 11.73
N PRO A 4 -5.09 -3.42 10.94
CA PRO A 4 -4.20 -4.56 11.07
C PRO A 4 -2.76 -4.20 10.69
N LYS A 5 -1.78 -4.79 11.38
CA LYS A 5 -0.34 -4.50 11.16
C LYS A 5 0.05 -4.91 9.73
N PRO A 6 0.55 -3.99 8.89
CA PRO A 6 1.03 -4.35 7.56
C PRO A 6 2.30 -5.18 7.67
N THR A 7 2.43 -6.16 6.77
CA THR A 7 3.71 -6.86 6.54
C THR A 7 4.72 -5.94 5.87
N GLU A 8 6.00 -6.29 5.86
CA GLU A 8 7.05 -5.50 5.21
C GLU A 8 6.68 -5.14 3.75
N ALA A 9 6.12 -6.11 3.02
CA ALA A 9 5.65 -5.92 1.66
C ALA A 9 4.48 -4.94 1.51
N GLU A 10 3.54 -4.93 2.44
CA GLU A 10 2.40 -4.01 2.44
C GLU A 10 2.84 -2.61 2.88
N LEU A 11 3.79 -2.54 3.82
CA LEU A 11 4.36 -1.29 4.30
C LEU A 11 5.15 -0.56 3.22
N GLU A 12 5.91 -1.29 2.39
CA GLU A 12 6.58 -0.70 1.22
C GLU A 12 5.58 -0.11 0.24
N ILE A 13 4.47 -0.81 -0.03
CA ILE A 13 3.38 -0.29 -0.87
C ILE A 13 2.79 0.99 -0.26
N LEU A 14 2.51 1.00 1.05
CA LEU A 14 2.01 2.19 1.75
C LEU A 14 2.99 3.35 1.64
N GLN A 15 4.29 3.11 1.83
CA GLN A 15 5.32 4.14 1.69
C GLN A 15 5.35 4.74 0.29
N ILE A 16 5.28 3.92 -0.76
CA ILE A 16 5.23 4.40 -2.14
C ILE A 16 3.98 5.26 -2.35
N LEU A 17 2.82 4.80 -1.86
CA LEU A 17 1.56 5.55 -1.95
C LEU A 17 1.56 6.85 -1.13
N TRP A 18 2.25 6.91 0.02
CA TRP A 18 2.41 8.16 0.78
C TRP A 18 3.37 9.13 0.11
N GLN A 19 4.49 8.65 -0.43
CA GLN A 19 5.49 9.49 -1.10
C GLN A 19 4.99 10.03 -2.45
N HIS A 20 4.30 9.20 -3.23
CA HIS A 20 3.87 9.55 -4.59
C HIS A 20 2.39 9.92 -4.68
N GLY A 21 1.59 9.62 -3.66
CA GLY A 21 0.14 9.80 -3.68
C GLY A 21 -0.61 8.66 -4.41
N PRO A 22 -1.91 8.84 -4.69
CA PRO A 22 -2.77 7.83 -5.27
C PRO A 22 -2.25 7.37 -6.64
N SER A 23 -1.86 6.10 -6.73
CA SER A 23 -1.11 5.54 -7.85
C SER A 23 -1.67 4.19 -8.30
N PRO A 24 -1.58 3.83 -9.61
CA PRO A 24 -2.06 2.55 -10.09
C PRO A 24 -1.13 1.40 -9.70
N VAL A 25 -1.64 0.16 -9.67
CA VAL A 25 -0.87 -1.07 -9.37
C VAL A 25 0.44 -1.14 -10.17
N ARG A 26 0.39 -0.74 -11.44
CA ARG A 26 1.56 -0.76 -12.32
C ARG A 26 2.68 0.15 -11.80
N PHE A 27 2.34 1.36 -11.34
CA PHE A 27 3.31 2.31 -10.80
C PHE A 27 3.90 1.79 -9.48
N VAL A 28 3.05 1.28 -8.59
CA VAL A 28 3.51 0.69 -7.34
C VAL A 28 4.40 -0.52 -7.58
N ASN A 29 4.03 -1.38 -8.54
CA ASN A 29 4.85 -2.54 -8.89
C ASN A 29 6.22 -2.15 -9.46
N ASP A 30 6.26 -1.11 -10.29
CA ASP A 30 7.50 -0.57 -10.85
C ASP A 30 8.41 -0.04 -9.74
N LYS A 31 7.87 0.76 -8.82
CA LYS A 31 8.57 1.27 -7.64
C LYS A 31 9.01 0.18 -6.67
N LEU A 32 8.19 -0.84 -6.47
CA LEU A 32 8.61 -2.02 -5.72
C LEU A 32 9.77 -2.71 -6.41
N ASN A 33 9.73 -2.88 -7.74
CA ASN A 33 10.82 -3.50 -8.51
C ASN A 33 12.14 -2.71 -8.46
N GLU A 34 12.09 -1.39 -8.28
CA GLU A 34 13.29 -0.57 -8.05
C GLU A 34 14.00 -0.92 -6.72
N GLN A 35 13.26 -1.37 -5.69
CA GLN A 35 13.82 -1.73 -4.38
C GLN A 35 14.00 -3.24 -4.19
N ARG A 36 13.07 -4.05 -4.72
CA ARG A 36 13.04 -5.50 -4.62
C ARG A 36 12.36 -6.13 -5.83
N GLU A 37 12.91 -7.23 -6.34
CA GLU A 37 12.26 -7.93 -7.46
C GLU A 37 10.94 -8.58 -6.99
N VAL A 38 9.80 -8.03 -7.42
CA VAL A 38 8.47 -8.53 -7.06
C VAL A 38 7.60 -8.68 -8.30
N GLY A 39 6.97 -9.85 -8.40
CA GLY A 39 6.03 -10.13 -9.48
C GLY A 39 4.77 -9.25 -9.41
N TYR A 40 4.29 -8.82 -10.58
CA TYR A 40 3.08 -8.03 -10.74
C TYR A 40 1.85 -8.62 -10.02
N THR A 41 1.68 -9.94 -10.10
CA THR A 41 0.59 -10.66 -9.44
C THR A 41 0.70 -10.65 -7.92
N THR A 42 1.92 -10.65 -7.39
CA THR A 42 2.18 -10.52 -5.95
C THR A 42 1.79 -9.12 -5.47
N THR A 43 2.23 -8.06 -6.17
CA THR A 43 1.83 -6.68 -5.87
C THR A 43 0.30 -6.53 -5.92
N LEU A 44 -0.34 -7.08 -6.96
CA LEU A 44 -1.80 -7.05 -7.09
C LEU A 44 -2.51 -7.75 -5.92
N LYS A 45 -2.06 -8.95 -5.54
CA LYS A 45 -2.61 -9.68 -4.38
C LYS A 45 -2.44 -8.90 -3.08
N LEU A 46 -1.25 -8.34 -2.85
CA LEU A 46 -0.97 -7.53 -1.65
C LEU A 46 -1.90 -6.31 -1.61
N MET A 47 -2.04 -5.58 -2.72
CA MET A 47 -2.96 -4.44 -2.78
C MET A 47 -4.42 -4.85 -2.53
N GLN A 48 -4.87 -6.00 -3.04
CA GLN A 48 -6.23 -6.51 -2.75
C GLN A 48 -6.40 -6.82 -1.26
N ILE A 49 -5.43 -7.51 -0.65
CA ILE A 49 -5.44 -7.83 0.79
C ILE A 49 -5.44 -6.54 1.62
N MET A 50 -4.64 -5.55 1.25
CA MET A 50 -4.61 -4.25 1.92
C MET A 50 -5.94 -3.51 1.82
N VAL A 51 -6.64 -3.61 0.69
CA VAL A 51 -7.98 -3.02 0.55
C VAL A 51 -8.99 -3.74 1.44
N ASP A 52 -8.95 -5.07 1.47
CA ASP A 52 -9.81 -5.90 2.33
C ASP A 52 -9.57 -5.60 3.83
N LYS A 53 -8.30 -5.40 4.19
CA LYS A 53 -7.86 -4.98 5.53
C LYS A 53 -8.21 -3.53 5.89
N GLY A 54 -8.61 -2.70 4.92
CA GLY A 54 -8.82 -1.26 5.12
C GLY A 54 -7.52 -0.45 5.27
N LEU A 55 -6.38 -0.96 4.79
CA LEU A 55 -5.09 -0.27 4.72
C LEU A 55 -4.96 0.61 3.46
N ALA A 56 -5.57 0.18 2.36
CA ALA A 56 -5.59 0.90 1.09
C ALA A 56 -7.03 1.07 0.58
N ILE A 57 -7.26 2.09 -0.23
CA ILE A 57 -8.53 2.33 -0.92
C ILE A 57 -8.26 2.18 -2.41
N ARG A 58 -9.02 1.30 -3.07
CA ARG A 58 -9.01 1.24 -4.52
C ARG A 58 -10.08 2.19 -5.07
N ASN A 59 -9.65 3.19 -5.81
CA ASN A 59 -10.55 4.02 -6.59
C ASN A 59 -10.77 3.38 -7.97
N THR A 60 -12.03 3.07 -8.29
CA THR A 60 -12.44 2.46 -9.58
C THR A 60 -13.16 3.45 -10.49
N ASP A 61 -13.29 4.70 -10.08
CA ASP A 61 -14.02 5.75 -10.81
C ASP A 61 -13.25 6.21 -12.05
N GLN A 62 -11.92 6.19 -11.98
CA GLN A 62 -11.07 6.44 -13.13
C GLN A 62 -10.79 5.14 -13.89
N ARG A 63 -10.74 5.20 -15.23
CA ARG A 63 -10.33 4.08 -16.11
C ARG A 63 -8.99 3.42 -15.70
N SER A 64 -8.21 4.10 -14.87
CA SER A 64 -7.01 3.59 -14.22
C SER A 64 -7.40 3.07 -12.83
N HIS A 65 -7.11 1.81 -12.53
CA HIS A 65 -7.26 1.25 -11.18
C HIS A 65 -6.26 1.89 -10.22
N ILE A 66 -6.61 3.06 -9.69
CA ILE A 66 -5.81 3.84 -8.78
C ILE A 66 -5.99 3.29 -7.37
N TYR A 67 -4.90 3.17 -6.64
CA TYR A 67 -4.89 2.78 -5.24
C TYR A 67 -4.34 3.93 -4.42
N GLU A 68 -4.95 4.17 -3.27
CA GLU A 68 -4.60 5.21 -2.31
C GLU A 68 -4.36 4.57 -0.95
N ALA A 69 -3.47 5.14 -0.14
CA ALA A 69 -3.30 4.69 1.23
C ALA A 69 -4.51 5.15 2.08
N ALA A 70 -5.30 4.20 2.58
CA ALA A 70 -6.39 4.46 3.52
C ALA A 70 -5.86 4.78 4.91
N ALA A 71 -4.75 4.13 5.27
CA ALA A 71 -4.09 4.33 6.54
C ALA A 71 -3.26 5.63 6.48
N SER A 72 -3.57 6.56 7.38
CA SER A 72 -2.77 7.78 7.55
C SER A 72 -1.35 7.39 7.97
N GLU A 73 -0.35 8.03 7.35
CA GLU A 73 1.07 7.81 7.64
C GLU A 73 1.33 7.91 9.15
N GLU A 74 0.76 8.91 9.81
CA GLU A 74 0.88 9.13 11.26
C GLU A 74 0.28 7.98 12.09
N ALA A 75 -0.94 7.53 11.76
CA ALA A 75 -1.59 6.43 12.48
C ALA A 75 -0.81 5.10 12.36
N THR A 76 -0.15 4.90 11.22
CA THR A 76 0.64 3.69 10.95
C THR A 76 2.05 3.78 11.53
N LYS A 77 2.73 4.93 11.38
CA LYS A 77 4.06 5.19 11.97
C LYS A 77 4.03 5.18 13.49
N THR A 78 3.04 5.83 14.12
CA THR A 78 2.93 5.85 15.58
C THR A 78 2.78 4.43 16.13
N ARG A 79 2.00 3.55 15.48
CA ARG A 79 1.89 2.13 15.89
C ARG A 79 3.14 1.29 15.61
N LEU A 80 3.95 1.64 14.62
CA LEU A 80 5.26 1.02 14.36
C LEU A 80 6.32 1.46 15.39
N LEU A 81 6.26 2.72 15.83
CA LEU A 81 7.18 3.33 16.79
C LEU A 81 6.85 2.97 18.25
N ASP A 82 5.59 2.68 18.58
CA ASP A 82 5.16 2.27 19.93
C ASP A 82 5.69 0.89 20.36
N GLN A 83 6.45 0.21 19.49
CA GLN A 83 7.06 -1.10 19.76
C GLN A 83 8.58 -1.13 19.57
N PHE A 84 9.26 0.01 19.79
CA PHE A 84 10.72 0.07 19.97
C PHE A 84 11.11 0.47 21.39
#